data_AF-A0A9D6M3K8-F1
#
_entry.id   AF-A0A9D6M3K8-F1
#
_cell.length_a   1.000
_cell.length_b   1.000
_cell.length_c   1.000
_cell.angle_alpha   90.00
_cell.angle_beta   90.00
_cell.angle_gamma   90.00
#
_symmetry.space_group_name_H-M   'P 1'
#
loop_
_entity.id
_entity.type
_entity.pdbx_description
1 polymer ?
#
loop_
_entity_poly.entity_id
_entity_poly.type
_entity_poly.pdbx_seq_one_letter_code
_entity_poly.pdbx_strand_id
1 'polypeptide(L)' 'MKKEDAKSRVISSDRLHIENKTIFVDLKENDGGKFLQIAEISNDRRSTVVIPHSGLSAFVEAIQKIKD' A
#
# COMPACT_ATOMS: atom_id res chain seq x y z
N MET A 1 21.93 2.69 8.98
CA MET A 1 21.41 3.71 8.05
C MET A 1 20.01 3.33 7.65
N LYS A 2 18.99 4.06 8.12
CA LYS A 2 17.65 3.99 7.52
C LYS A 2 17.83 4.47 6.08
N LYS A 3 17.69 3.59 5.10
CA LYS A 3 17.67 4.03 3.69
C LYS A 3 16.48 4.99 3.59
N GLU A 4 16.77 6.28 3.45
CA GLU A 4 15.78 7.23 2.95
C GLU A 4 15.17 6.57 1.72
N ASP A 5 13.85 6.44 1.70
CA ASP A 5 13.11 5.92 0.57
C ASP A 5 13.67 6.57 -0.70
N ALA A 6 14.36 5.81 -1.54
CA ALA A 6 14.76 6.28 -2.87
C ALA A 6 13.49 6.91 -3.48
N LYS A 7 13.54 8.23 -3.74
CA LYS A 7 12.39 9.10 -4.02
C LYS A 7 11.35 8.37 -4.87
N SER A 8 10.34 7.80 -4.21
CA SER A 8 9.30 7.06 -4.93
C SER A 8 8.26 8.05 -5.41
N ARG A 9 7.86 7.92 -6.68
CA ARG A 9 6.81 8.72 -7.30
C ARG A 9 5.48 7.99 -7.16
N VAL A 10 4.45 8.70 -6.71
CA VAL A 10 3.07 8.20 -6.74
C VAL A 10 2.59 8.17 -8.19
N ILE A 11 2.14 7.00 -8.64
CA ILE A 11 1.49 6.79 -9.94
C ILE A 11 -0.02 6.95 -9.80
N SER A 12 -0.58 6.36 -8.75
CA SER A 12 -2.01 6.41 -8.45
C SER A 12 -2.20 6.27 -6.94
N SER A 13 -3.25 6.89 -6.42
CA SER A 13 -3.58 6.87 -5.00
C SER A 13 -5.09 6.76 -4.83
N ASP A 14 -5.48 6.02 -3.81
CA ASP A 14 -6.85 5.99 -3.30
C ASP A 14 -6.85 6.11 -1.77
N ARG A 15 -7.99 6.56 -1.21
CA ARG A 15 -8.17 6.75 0.22
C ARG A 15 -9.52 6.21 0.64
N LEU A 16 -9.50 5.33 1.63
CA LEU A 16 -10.68 4.72 2.23
C LEU A 16 -10.81 5.18 3.68
N HIS A 17 -12.04 5.44 4.11
CA HIS A 17 -12.36 5.63 5.52
C HIS A 17 -13.25 4.46 5.96
N ILE A 18 -12.75 3.66 6.90
CA ILE A 18 -13.41 2.43 7.37
C ILE A 18 -13.41 2.48 8.89
N GLU A 19 -14.59 2.60 9.48
CA GLU A 19 -14.76 2.83 10.93
C GLU A 19 -13.90 4.02 11.42
N ASN A 20 -13.00 3.82 12.38
CA ASN A 20 -12.07 4.84 12.88
C ASN A 20 -10.72 4.85 12.14
N LYS A 21 -10.60 4.13 11.02
CA LYS A 21 -9.37 3.97 10.26
C LYS A 21 -9.39 4.78 8.97
N THR A 22 -8.27 5.43 8.66
CA THR A 22 -7.99 5.93 7.31
C THR A 22 -6.96 5.03 6.65
N ILE A 23 -7.33 4.44 5.51
CA ILE A 23 -6.44 3.59 4.70
C ILE A 23 -6.04 4.37 3.45
N PHE A 24 -4.74 4.48 3.19
CA PHE A 24 -4.19 4.99 1.94
C PHE A 24 -3.68 3.82 1.11
N VAL A 25 -4.03 3.79 -0.17
CA VAL A 25 -3.62 2.74 -1.11
C VAL A 25 -2.92 3.43 -2.28
N ASP A 26 -1.58 3.41 -2.26
CA ASP A 26 -0.75 4.12 -3.24
C ASP A 26 0.01 3.13 -4.13
N LEU A 27 -0.17 3.22 -5.44
CA LEU A 27 0.76 2.61 -6.39
C LEU A 27 1.93 3.58 -6.60
N LYS A 28 3.14 3.16 -6.27
CA LYS A 28 4.36 3.96 -6.37
C LYS A 28 5.41 3.27 -7.25
N GLU A 29 6.40 4.05 -7.67
CA GLU A 29 7.54 3.59 -8.47
C GLU A 29 8.82 4.27 -8.02
N ASN A 30 9.90 3.49 -7.94
CA ASN A 30 11.27 3.97 -7.75
C ASN A 30 12.22 3.18 -8.67
N ASP A 31 13.53 3.35 -8.51
CA ASP A 31 14.54 2.65 -9.32
C ASP A 31 14.46 1.11 -9.23
N GLY A 32 13.83 0.57 -8.17
CA GLY A 32 13.57 -0.85 -7.99
C GLY A 32 12.28 -1.35 -8.66
N GLY A 33 11.54 -0.47 -9.34
CA GLY A 33 10.28 -0.77 -10.02
C GLY A 33 9.04 -0.31 -9.25
N LYS A 34 7.89 -0.86 -9.66
CA LYS A 34 6.57 -0.51 -9.10
C LYS A 34 6.23 -1.33 -7.87
N PHE A 35 5.51 -0.73 -6.92
CA PHE A 35 4.99 -1.39 -5.73
C PHE A 35 3.73 -0.70 -5.22
N LEU A 36 2.85 -1.45 -4.58
CA LEU A 36 1.71 -0.93 -3.83
C LEU A 36 2.14 -0.70 -2.38
N GLN A 37 1.83 0.48 -1.85
CA GLN A 37 1.98 0.79 -0.43
C GLN A 37 0.59 1.02 0.16
N ILE A 38 0.22 0.20 1.14
CA ILE A 38 -1.01 0.36 1.92
C ILE A 38 -0.63 0.90 3.29
N ALA A 39 -1.12 2.08 3.66
CA ALA A 39 -0.91 2.66 4.98
C ALA A 39 -2.23 2.77 5.75
N GLU A 40 -2.31 2.14 6.91
CA GLU A 40 -3.39 2.32 7.87
C GLU A 40 -2.99 3.41 8.88
N ILE A 41 -3.88 4.37 9.11
CA ILE A 41 -3.83 5.30 10.24
C ILE A 41 -5.05 5.04 11.12
N SER A 42 -4.80 4.70 12.38
CA SER A 42 -5.83 4.50 13.40
C SER A 42 -5.38 5.15 14.71
N ASN A 43 -6.20 6.08 15.22
CA ASN A 43 -5.81 7.00 16.30
C ASN A 43 -4.44 7.63 15.98
N ASP A 44 -3.44 7.44 16.84
CA ASP A 44 -2.07 7.94 16.65
C ASP A 44 -1.09 6.88 16.12
N ARG A 45 -1.58 5.72 15.66
CA ARG A 45 -0.75 4.65 15.13
C ARG A 45 -0.81 4.61 13.60
N ARG A 46 0.36 4.52 12.98
CA ARG A 46 0.51 4.23 11.55
C ARG A 46 1.11 2.84 11.35
N SER A 47 0.45 2.03 10.52
CA SER A 47 0.97 0.74 10.05
C SER A 47 1.07 0.78 8.52
N THR A 48 2.04 0.08 7.95
CA THR A 48 2.25 0.10 6.49
C THR A 48 2.70 -1.27 6.00
N VAL A 49 2.13 -1.68 4.87
CA VAL A 49 2.54 -2.87 4.11
C VAL A 49 2.95 -2.43 2.70
N VAL A 50 4.02 -3.01 2.18
CA VAL A 50 4.51 -2.79 0.81
C VAL A 50 4.47 -4.10 0.06
N ILE A 51 3.84 -4.09 -1.11
CA ILE A 51 3.67 -5.26 -1.98
C ILE A 51 4.33 -4.93 -3.32
N PRO A 52 5.35 -5.69 -3.77
CA PRO A 52 5.91 -5.53 -5.11
C PRO A 52 4.82 -5.68 -6.18
N HIS A 53 4.92 -4.92 -7.28
CA HIS A 53 3.89 -4.96 -8.33
C HIS A 53 3.67 -6.37 -8.90
N SER A 54 4.72 -7.20 -8.95
CA SER A 54 4.65 -8.60 -9.38
C SER A 54 3.73 -9.48 -8.52
N GLY A 55 3.50 -9.11 -7.25
CA GLY A 55 2.63 -9.85 -6.33
C GLY A 55 1.17 -9.39 -6.31
N LEU A 56 0.80 -8.32 -7.04
CA LEU A 56 -0.53 -7.71 -6.90
C LEU A 56 -1.67 -8.61 -7.36
N SER A 57 -1.48 -9.36 -8.44
CA SER A 57 -2.52 -10.29 -8.92
C SER A 57 -2.87 -11.33 -7.86
N ALA A 58 -1.85 -11.96 -7.25
CA ALA A 58 -2.04 -12.95 -6.20
C ALA A 58 -2.64 -12.34 -4.92
N PHE A 59 -2.24 -11.11 -4.58
CA PHE A 59 -2.81 -10.38 -3.45
C PHE A 59 -4.31 -10.08 -3.63
N VAL A 60 -4.70 -9.60 -4.82
CA VAL A 60 -6.11 -9.34 -5.15
C VAL A 60 -6.92 -10.64 -5.15
N GLU A 61 -6.37 -11.71 -5.74
CA GLU A 61 -7.03 -13.03 -5.73
C GLU A 61 -7.22 -13.55 -4.29
N ALA A 62 -6.23 -13.37 -3.41
CA ALA A 62 -6.34 -13.73 -2.01
C ALA A 62 -7.44 -12.95 -1.28
N ILE A 63 -7.58 -11.64 -1.55
CA ILE A 63 -8.68 -10.82 -1.00
C ILE A 63 -10.03 -11.30 -1.55
N GLN A 64 -10.12 -11.57 -2.85
CA GLN A 64 -11.36 -12.05 -3.48
C GLN A 64 -11.82 -13.38 -2.88
N LYS A 65 -10.89 -14.30 -2.58
CA LYS A 65 -11.18 -15.60 -1.96
C LYS A 65 -11.77 -15.52 -0.56
N ILE A 66 -11.50 -14.45 0.19
CA ILE A 66 -12.02 -14.25 1.55
C ILE A 66 -13.18 -13.27 1.62
N LYS A 67 -13.56 -12.70 0.46
CA LYS A 67 -14.56 -11.63 0.42
C LYS A 67 -15.95 -12.16 0.76
N ASP A 68 -16.32 -13.35 0.26
CA ASP A 68 -17.50 -14.15 0.62
C ASP A 68 -17.35 -15.58 0.06
#